data_AF-A0A8D2MVW5-F1
#
_entry.id   AF-A0A8D2MVW5-F1
#
_cell.length_a   1.000
_cell.length_b   1.000
_cell.length_c   1.000
_cell.angle_alpha   90.00
_cell.angle_beta   90.00
_cell.angle_gamma   90.00
#
_symmetry.space_group_name_H-M   'P 1'
#
loop_
_entity.id
_entity.type
_entity.pdbx_description
1 polymer ?
#
loop_
_entity_poly.entity_id
_entity_poly.type
_entity_poly.pdbx_seq_one_letter_code
_entity_poly.pdbx_strand_id
1 'polypeptide(L)' 'HRRYTHPNTCLGVFGLSLYTTERDLREVFSRYGPLTGVNVVYDQRTGRSRGFAFVYFERIDDSKEVNAFC' A
#
# COMPACT_ATOMS: atom_id res chain seq x y z
N HIS A 1 -19.79 12.19 6.77
CA HIS A 1 -19.58 11.00 7.61
C HIS A 1 -18.09 10.63 7.51
N ARG A 2 -17.22 11.25 8.32
CA ARG A 2 -15.77 10.97 8.30
C ARG A 2 -15.59 9.55 8.83
N ARG A 3 -15.18 8.61 7.96
CA ARG A 3 -14.84 7.26 8.39
C ARG A 3 -13.64 7.37 9.31
N TYR A 4 -13.85 7.14 10.60
CA TYR A 4 -12.79 7.01 11.58
C TYR A 4 -12.12 5.66 11.30
N THR A 5 -11.09 5.67 10.45
CA THR A 5 -10.21 4.52 10.30
C THR A 5 -9.41 4.42 11.59
N HIS A 6 -9.67 3.40 12.39
CA HIS A 6 -8.76 3.02 13.46
C HIS A 6 -7.35 2.93 12.86
N PRO A 7 -6.33 3.51 13.52
CA PRO A 7 -5.00 3.52 12.96
C PRO A 7 -4.55 2.06 12.90
N ASN A 8 -4.55 1.54 11.68
CA ASN A 8 -4.22 0.17 11.36
C ASN A 8 -2.89 0.18 10.61
N THR A 9 -2.15 -0.90 10.75
CA THR A 9 -0.91 -1.14 10.01
C THR A 9 -1.12 -1.30 8.50
N CYS A 10 -2.37 -1.38 8.03
CA CYS A 10 -2.71 -1.56 6.62
C CYS A 10 -2.98 -0.22 5.94
N LEU A 11 -2.15 0.12 4.97
CA LEU A 11 -2.24 1.27 4.09
C LEU A 11 -2.68 0.83 2.69
N GLY A 12 -3.81 1.35 2.22
CA GLY A 12 -4.25 1.17 0.84
C GLY A 12 -3.64 2.22 -0.08
N VAL A 13 -2.95 1.78 -1.13
CA VAL A 13 -2.35 2.63 -2.15
C VAL A 13 -3.13 2.42 -3.45
N PHE A 14 -3.73 3.48 -3.96
CA PHE A 14 -4.51 3.49 -5.20
C PHE A 14 -3.74 4.29 -6.27
N GLY A 15 -4.21 4.31 -7.52
CA GLY A 15 -3.58 5.09 -8.60
C GLY A 15 -2.22 4.56 -9.09
N LEU A 16 -1.88 3.31 -8.76
CA LEU A 16 -0.61 2.71 -9.16
C LEU A 16 -0.56 2.42 -10.66
N SER A 17 0.65 2.55 -11.23
CA SER A 17 0.91 2.16 -12.61
C SER A 17 0.75 0.64 -12.77
N LEU A 18 0.36 0.20 -13.97
CA LEU A 18 0.26 -1.23 -14.30
C LEU A 18 1.61 -1.97 -14.18
N TYR A 19 2.71 -1.22 -14.23
CA TYR A 19 4.08 -1.71 -14.09
C TYR A 19 4.59 -1.68 -12.64
N THR A 20 3.84 -1.08 -11.70
CA THR A 20 4.24 -1.02 -10.31
C THR A 20 4.21 -2.43 -9.72
N THR A 21 5.36 -2.87 -9.22
CA THR A 21 5.50 -4.17 -8.56
C THR A 21 5.48 -4.03 -7.04
N GLU A 22 5.29 -5.16 -6.38
CA GLU A 22 5.40 -5.25 -4.92
C GLU A 22 6.76 -4.75 -4.42
N ARG A 23 7.84 -5.02 -5.18
CA ARG A 23 9.19 -4.60 -4.82
C ARG A 23 9.34 -3.09 -4.84
N ASP A 24 8.79 -2.42 -5.85
CA ASP A 24 8.84 -0.96 -5.96
C ASP A 24 8.11 -0.30 -4.77
N LEU A 25 6.92 -0.80 -4.44
CA LEU A 25 6.16 -0.34 -3.29
C LEU A 25 6.93 -0.58 -2.00
N ARG A 26 7.50 -1.78 -1.82
CA ARG A 26 8.30 -2.10 -0.64
C ARG A 26 9.50 -1.17 -0.50
N GLU A 27 10.23 -0.91 -1.57
CA GLU A 27 11.38 0.01 -1.55
C GLU A 27 10.95 1.44 -1.18
N VAL A 28 9.86 1.94 -1.76
CA VAL A 28 9.34 3.28 -1.46
C VAL A 28 8.86 3.37 0.00
N PHE A 29 8.03 2.42 0.45
CA PHE A 29 7.42 2.46 1.77
C PHE A 29 8.37 2.05 2.90
N SER A 30 9.41 1.26 2.61
CA SER A 30 10.44 0.88 3.60
C SER A 30 11.22 2.08 4.17
N ARG A 31 11.19 3.22 3.47
CA ARG A 31 11.80 4.47 3.94
C ARG A 31 11.03 5.11 5.09
N TYR A 32 9.73 4.82 5.21
CA TYR A 32 8.88 5.34 6.28
C TYR A 32 8.91 4.46 7.52
N GLY A 33 9.15 3.16 7.36
CA GLY A 33 9.25 2.24 8.49
C GLY A 33 9.34 0.77 8.06
N PRO A 34 9.56 -0.14 9.02
CA PRO A 34 9.56 -1.58 8.77
C PRO A 34 8.19 -2.04 8.26
N LEU A 35 8.22 -2.82 7.18
CA LEU A 35 7.05 -3.38 6.52
C LEU A 35 6.89 -4.86 6.85
N THR A 36 5.71 -5.25 7.32
CA THR A 36 5.31 -6.65 7.46
C THR A 36 5.07 -7.31 6.11
N GLY A 37 4.56 -6.57 5.12
CA GLY A 37 4.33 -7.09 3.79
C GLY A 37 3.67 -6.10 2.84
N VAL A 38 3.66 -6.44 1.55
CA VAL A 38 2.95 -5.69 0.51
C VAL A 38 2.15 -6.68 -0.31
N ASN A 39 0.93 -6.31 -0.70
CA ASN A 39 0.03 -7.13 -1.49
C ASN A 39 -0.52 -6.32 -2.66
N VAL A 40 -0.01 -6.59 -3.86
CA VAL A 40 -0.49 -5.94 -5.09
C VAL A 40 -1.67 -6.73 -5.64
N VAL A 41 -2.76 -6.03 -5.93
CA VAL A 41 -3.95 -6.69 -6.45
C VAL A 41 -3.89 -6.78 -7.96
N TYR A 42 -3.73 -8.01 -8.45
CA TYR A 42 -3.74 -8.34 -9.87
C TYR A 42 -5.12 -8.83 -10.31
N ASP A 43 -5.50 -8.46 -11.53
CA ASP A 43 -6.65 -9.00 -12.22
C ASP A 43 -6.34 -10.45 -12.64
N GLN A 44 -7.09 -11.41 -12.10
CA GLN A 44 -6.82 -12.83 -12.33
C GLN A 44 -7.09 -13.30 -13.76
N ARG A 45 -7.85 -12.53 -14.56
CA ARG A 45 -8.14 -12.88 -15.96
C ARG A 45 -7.03 -12.42 -16.89
N THR A 46 -6.45 -11.25 -16.63
CA THR A 46 -5.48 -10.62 -17.51
C THR A 46 -4.05 -10.65 -16.97
N GLY A 47 -3.86 -10.99 -15.69
CA GLY A 47 -2.59 -10.91 -14.99
C GLY A 47 -2.09 -9.48 -14.76
N ARG A 48 -2.90 -8.46 -15.08
CA ARG A 48 -2.51 -7.04 -14.97
C ARG A 48 -2.82 -6.50 -13.60
N SER A 49 -1.97 -5.63 -13.07
CA SER A 49 -2.26 -4.90 -11.83
C SER A 49 -3.55 -4.10 -11.99
N ARG A 50 -4.40 -4.07 -10.95
CA ARG A 50 -5.61 -3.25 -10.96
C ARG A 50 -5.34 -1.79 -10.60
N GLY A 51 -4.07 -1.42 -10.43
CA GLY A 51 -3.65 -0.07 -10.05
C GLY A 51 -3.87 0.23 -8.57
N PHE A 52 -3.96 -0.81 -7.73
CA PHE A 52 -3.99 -0.64 -6.29
C PHE A 52 -3.28 -1.78 -5.56
N ALA A 53 -2.73 -1.46 -4.39
CA ALA A 53 -2.01 -2.37 -3.53
C ALA A 53 -2.27 -2.04 -2.05
N PHE A 54 -2.06 -3.03 -1.20
CA PHE A 54 -2.14 -2.89 0.25
C PHE A 54 -0.76 -3.10 0.85
N VAL A 55 -0.31 -2.16 1.66
CA VAL A 55 0.99 -2.17 2.35
C VAL A 55 0.74 -2.35 3.83
N TYR A 56 1.45 -3.27 4.46
CA TYR A 56 1.32 -3.59 5.87
C TYR A 56 2.61 -3.17 6.58
N PHE A 57 2.51 -2.21 7.49
CA PHE A 57 3.59 -1.77 8.36
C PHE A 57 3.66 -2.61 9.63
N GLU A 58 4.83 -2.72 10.26
CA GLU A 58 4.91 -3.37 11.56
C GLU A 58 4.35 -2.50 12.68
N ARG A 59 4.43 -1.17 12.53
CA ARG A 59 3.99 -0.21 13.55
C ARG A 59 2.87 0.67 13.01
N ILE A 60 1.91 0.94 13.88
CA ILE A 60 0.75 1.77 13.57
C ILE A 60 1.16 3.24 13.35
N ASP A 61 2.21 3.70 14.02
CA ASP A 61 2.71 5.07 13.88
C ASP A 61 3.29 5.36 12.49
N ASP A 62 3.92 4.38 11.85
CA ASP A 62 4.52 4.53 10.51
C ASP A 62 3.43 4.71 9.43
N SER A 63 2.24 4.14 9.65
CA SER A 63 1.07 4.24 8.76
C SER A 63 0.40 5.62 8.79
N LYS A 64 0.62 6.44 9.84
CA LYS A 64 -0.05 7.74 10.01
C LYS A 64 0.50 8.84 9.08
N GLU A 65 1.77 8.75 8.71
CA GLU A 65 2.47 9.76 7.91
C GLU A 65 2.23 9.58 6.40
N VAL A 66 1.69 8.44 5.97
CA VAL A 66 1.57 8.14 4.55
C VAL A 66 0.25 8.66 3.99
N ASN A 67 0.24 9.94 3.62
CA ASN A 67 -0.84 10.53 2.84
C ASN A 67 -0.70 10.13 1.36
N ALA A 68 -1.00 8.87 1.05
CA ALA A 68 -0.96 8.35 -0.31
C ALA A 68 -2.12 8.92 -1.14
N PHE A 69 -1.91 10.11 -1.71
CA PHE A 69 -2.68 10.64 -2.82
C PHE A 69 -1.76 10.65 -4.05
N CYS A 70 -1.94 9.64 -4.91
CA CYS A 70 -1.62 9.66 -6.34
C CYS A 70 -2.55 8.68 -7.04
#